data_AF-A0A1Z9E9K7-F1
#
_entry.id   AF-A0A1Z9E9K7-F1
#
_cell.length_a   1.000
_cell.length_b   1.000
_cell.length_c   1.000
_cell.angle_alpha   90.00
_cell.angle_beta   90.00
_cell.angle_gamma   90.00
#
_symmetry.space_group_name_H-M   'P 1'
#
loop_
_entity.id
_entity.type
_entity.pdbx_description
1 polymer ?
#
loop_
_entity_poly.entity_id
_entity_poly.type
_entity_poly.pdbx_seq_one_letter_code
_entity_poly.pdbx_strand_id
1 'polypeptide(L)' 'MNYTKAQLIDALCAEWDYLCHDDFDPENDQTTEEYREDLIEMTLEELVEETSTGEGYTLDEWMENWG' A
#
# COMPACT_ATOMS: atom_id res chain seq x y z
N MET A 1 7.79 -15.14 2.12
CA MET A 1 7.64 -13.69 1.88
C MET A 1 8.94 -13.18 1.31
N ASN A 2 8.93 -12.69 0.07
CA ASN A 2 10.16 -12.30 -0.65
C ASN A 2 10.41 -10.78 -0.66
N TYR A 3 9.44 -9.98 -0.23
CA TYR A 3 9.51 -8.52 -0.26
C TYR A 3 9.92 -7.96 1.09
N THR A 4 10.73 -6.90 1.05
CA THR A 4 11.11 -6.14 2.23
C THR A 4 9.99 -5.22 2.67
N LYS A 5 10.02 -4.83 3.95
CA LYS A 5 9.10 -3.83 4.50
C LYS A 5 9.07 -2.54 3.64
N ALA A 6 10.24 -2.06 3.23
CA ALA A 6 10.35 -0.86 2.41
C ALA A 6 9.67 -1.03 1.04
N GLN A 7 9.85 -2.18 0.38
CA GLN A 7 9.21 -2.44 -0.91
C GLN A 7 7.68 -2.47 -0.80
N LEU A 8 7.13 -3.08 0.25
CA LEU A 8 5.68 -3.11 0.47
C LEU A 8 5.14 -1.70 0.74
N ILE A 9 5.85 -0.90 1.54
CA ILE A 9 5.46 0.49 1.83
C ILE A 9 5.48 1.34 0.54
N ASP A 10 6.55 1.24 -0.25
CA ASP A 10 6.66 2.01 -1.50
C ASP A 10 5.53 1.65 -2.48
N ALA A 11 5.18 0.37 -2.59
CA ALA A 11 4.09 -0.11 -3.43
C ALA A 11 2.70 0.31 -2.92
N LEU A 12 2.45 0.22 -1.61
CA LEU A 12 1.20 0.69 -0.99
C LEU A 12 1.02 2.20 -1.18
N CYS A 13 2.08 2.98 -1.05
CA CYS A 13 2.03 4.41 -1.35
C CYS A 13 1.73 4.70 -2.82
N ALA A 14 2.27 3.90 -3.76
CA ALA A 14 2.00 4.06 -5.19
C ALA A 14 0.54 3.71 -5.54
N GLU A 15 0.00 2.64 -4.94
CA GLU A 15 -1.40 2.29 -5.06
C GLU A 15 -2.30 3.38 -4.46
N TRP A 16 -1.99 3.89 -3.26
CA TRP A 16 -2.76 4.95 -2.61
C TRP A 16 -2.79 6.25 -3.44
N ASP A 17 -1.64 6.69 -3.94
CA ASP A 17 -1.55 7.86 -4.82
C ASP A 17 -2.43 7.69 -6.07
N TYR A 18 -2.44 6.50 -6.66
CA TYR A 18 -3.32 6.17 -7.77
C TYR A 18 -4.80 6.11 -7.37
N LEU A 19 -5.15 5.55 -6.21
CA LEU A 19 -6.54 5.49 -5.76
C LEU A 19 -7.10 6.89 -5.47
N CYS A 20 -6.28 7.78 -4.91
CA CYS A 20 -6.68 9.14 -4.57
C CYS A 20 -6.61 10.12 -5.75
N HIS A 21 -5.98 9.78 -6.88
CA HIS A 21 -5.65 10.76 -7.93
C HIS A 21 -6.83 11.59 -8.47
N ASP A 22 -8.03 11.00 -8.53
CA ASP A 22 -9.21 11.60 -9.16
C ASP A 22 -10.27 12.12 -8.16
N ASP A 23 -10.23 11.69 -6.89
CA ASP A 23 -11.31 11.94 -5.91
C ASP A 23 -10.80 12.24 -4.48
N PHE A 24 -9.54 12.70 -4.35
CA PHE A 24 -8.94 13.05 -3.05
C PHE A 24 -9.74 14.13 -2.30
N ASP A 25 -10.15 13.81 -1.07
CA ASP A 25 -10.81 14.72 -0.14
C ASP A 25 -9.89 15.07 1.04
N PRO A 26 -9.36 16.31 1.14
CA PRO A 26 -8.44 16.70 2.22
C PRO A 26 -9.06 16.69 3.63
N GLU A 27 -10.39 16.57 3.78
CA GLU A 27 -11.04 16.43 5.09
C GLU A 27 -11.19 14.97 5.54
N ASN A 28 -11.13 14.00 4.62
CA ASN A 28 -11.42 12.60 4.89
C ASN A 28 -10.28 11.63 4.53
N ASP A 29 -9.45 12.00 3.55
CA ASP A 29 -8.35 11.17 3.06
C ASP A 29 -7.01 11.64 3.60
N GLN A 30 -6.14 10.67 3.88
CA GLN A 30 -4.75 10.93 4.23
C GLN A 30 -3.96 11.31 2.97
N THR A 31 -3.03 12.26 3.12
CA THR A 31 -2.00 12.43 2.09
C THR A 31 -1.14 11.15 2.00
N THR A 32 -0.53 10.91 0.84
CA THR A 32 0.39 9.77 0.67
C THR A 32 1.55 9.80 1.67
N GLU A 33 1.98 10.98 2.13
CA GLU A 33 2.98 11.12 3.18
C GLU A 33 2.46 10.67 4.55
N GLU A 34 1.25 11.07 4.94
CA GLU A 34 0.61 10.62 6.18
C GLU A 34 0.36 9.10 6.17
N TYR A 35 -0.14 8.57 5.05
CA TYR A 35 -0.33 7.12 4.88
C TYR A 35 1.01 6.37 5.02
N ARG A 36 2.10 6.91 4.44
CA ARG A 36 3.45 6.32 4.58
C ARG A 36 3.91 6.27 6.04
N GLU A 37 3.63 7.31 6.84
CA GLU A 37 4.00 7.33 8.26
C GLU A 37 3.30 6.21 9.04
N ASP A 38 2.01 5.99 8.78
CA ASP A 38 1.23 4.90 9.39
C ASP A 38 1.80 3.52 9.00
N LEU A 39 2.13 3.32 7.72
CA LEU A 39 2.71 2.06 7.23
C LEU A 39 4.08 1.73 7.84
N ILE A 40 4.87 2.75 8.21
CA ILE A 40 6.17 2.55 8.87
C ILE A 40 6.01 1.94 10.27
N GLU A 41 4.88 2.14 10.93
CA GLU A 41 4.60 1.56 12.25
C GLU A 41 4.11 0.11 12.18
N MET A 42 3.52 -0.31 11.05
CA MET A 42 2.96 -1.65 10.84
C MET A 42 4.04 -2.75 10.78
N THR A 43 3.70 -3.97 11.19
CA THR A 43 4.53 -5.16 10.99
C THR A 43 4.50 -5.63 9.55
N LEU A 44 5.43 -6.53 9.18
CA LEU A 44 5.47 -7.09 7.83
C LEU A 44 4.20 -7.88 7.49
N GLU A 45 3.59 -8.54 8.49
CA GLU A 45 2.33 -9.28 8.31
C GLU A 45 1.16 -8.32 8.09
N GLU A 46 1.06 -7.25 8.88
CA GLU A 46 0.03 -6.21 8.71
C GLU A 46 0.14 -5.52 7.35
N LEU A 47 1.36 -5.25 6.87
CA LEU A 47 1.56 -4.67 5.53
C LEU A 47 1.11 -5.60 4.41
N VAL A 48 1.23 -6.92 4.57
CA VAL A 48 0.72 -7.86 3.57
C VAL A 48 -0.79 -7.93 3.60
N GLU A 49 -1.41 -7.91 4.79
CA GLU A 49 -2.87 -7.83 4.89
C GLU A 49 -3.42 -6.52 4.28
N GLU A 50 -2.71 -5.40 4.45
CA GLU A 50 -3.07 -4.10 3.89
C GLU A 50 -3.18 -4.12 2.36
N THR A 51 -2.35 -4.92 1.66
CA THR A 51 -2.44 -5.10 0.20
C THR A 51 -3.77 -5.70 -0.26
N SER A 52 -4.59 -6.25 0.66
CA SER A 52 -5.85 -6.92 0.37
C SER A 52 -5.72 -8.06 -0.66
N THR A 53 -4.53 -8.67 -0.75
CA THR A 53 -4.25 -9.78 -1.67
C THR A 53 -4.67 -11.12 -1.08
N GLY A 54 -5.03 -12.09 -1.94
CA GLY A 54 -5.63 -13.36 -1.51
C GLY A 54 -6.04 -14.26 -2.67
N GLU A 55 -7.19 -14.92 -2.55
CA GLU A 55 -7.71 -15.81 -3.61
C GLU A 55 -8.13 -15.01 -4.85
N GLY A 56 -7.35 -15.14 -5.92
CA GLY A 56 -7.63 -14.53 -7.23
C GLY A 56 -6.84 -13.27 -7.55
N TYR A 57 -6.06 -12.74 -6.60
CA TYR A 57 -5.08 -11.69 -6.82
C TYR A 57 -3.96 -11.81 -5.78
N THR A 58 -2.81 -12.31 -6.22
CA THR A 58 -1.69 -12.67 -5.35
C THR A 58 -0.83 -11.47 -5.00
N LEU A 59 -0.07 -11.58 -3.91
CA LEU A 59 0.93 -10.57 -3.52
C LEU A 59 1.97 -10.32 -4.64
N ASP A 60 2.32 -11.35 -5.42
CA ASP A 60 3.24 -11.20 -6.55
C ASP A 60 2.61 -10.40 -7.69
N GLU A 61 1.36 -10.67 -8.06
CA GLU A 61 0.63 -9.90 -9.07
C GLU A 61 0.41 -8.44 -8.64
N TRP A 62 0.16 -8.21 -7.34
CA TRP A 62 0.05 -6.86 -6.79
C TRP A 62 1.39 -6.12 -6.84
N MET A 63 2.50 -6.78 -6.50
CA MET A 63 3.84 -6.22 -6.64
C MET A 63 4.24 -5.97 -8.09
N GLU A 64 3.74 -6.73 -9.07
CA GLU A 64 3.95 -6.44 -10.49
C GLU A 64 3.25 -5.15 -10.95
N ASN A 65 2.14 -4.78 -10.30
CA ASN A 65 1.37 -3.59 -10.64
C ASN A 65 1.87 -2.34 -9.91
N TRP A 66 2.33 -2.47 -8.66
CA TRP A 66 2.60 -1.34 -7.78
C TRP A 66 4.04 -1.25 -7.26
N GLY A 67 4.85 -2.31 -7.40
CA GLY A 67 6.19 -2.45 -6.82
C GLY A 67 7.36 -1.86 -7.60
#